data_AF-A0A932F2C5-F1
#
_entry.id   AF-A0A932F2C5-F1
#
_cell.length_a   1.000
_cell.length_b   1.000
_cell.length_c   1.000
_cell.angle_alpha   90.00
_cell.angle_beta   90.00
_cell.angle_gamma   90.00
#
_symmetry.space_group_name_H-M   'P 1'
#
loop_
_entity.id
_entity.type
_entity.pdbx_description
1 polymer ?
#
loop_
_entity_poly.entity_id
_entity_poly.type
_entity_poly.pdbx_seq_one_letter_code
_entity_poly.pdbx_strand_id
1 'polypeptide(L)'
;MRGLPIRILEDLFVLSAVLAALLPLLTAGILTGCIGGTIGIRSAGSAIALAFVIAHLSILGWPPLPPDSSLQKIVYIALIGLFLGVVLDLLIDRAPIRPVALIWPGVIIAWLGWRQLLGLEVPDLARLVLVWFVGAFVFDRLLALRTAEIVAPTMVLVAGIGMSAIAMIGTAASLSQLAAAVAAATGGFLLWNWPRQRYPFSMAALFGAASALFGVGATIVLFTRASSLALAILLLIFVAGSIRDRLPLCSKPVWGPIAFGAIAAITALLAIAVAFFVAPGSTDY
;
A
#
# COMPACT_ATOMS: atom_id res chain seq x y z
N MET A 1 31.71 -31.74 -0.02
CA MET A 1 30.39 -31.40 0.58
C MET A 1 30.34 -29.92 0.98
N ARG A 2 30.40 -29.00 0.02
CA ARG A 2 30.27 -27.54 0.21
C ARG A 2 29.58 -26.99 -1.04
N GLY A 3 28.36 -26.46 -0.92
CA GLY A 3 27.60 -25.93 -2.06
C GLY A 3 26.07 -26.05 -1.96
N LEU A 4 25.55 -26.90 -1.06
CA LEU A 4 24.11 -27.14 -0.92
C LEU A 4 23.28 -26.10 -0.13
N PRO A 5 23.79 -25.29 0.83
CA PRO A 5 22.90 -24.46 1.65
C PRO A 5 22.41 -23.19 0.95
N ILE A 6 23.12 -22.67 -0.06
CA ILE A 6 22.77 -21.37 -0.69
C ILE A 6 21.57 -21.50 -1.63
N ARG A 7 21.49 -22.56 -2.44
CA ARG A 7 20.35 -22.77 -3.36
C ARG A 7 19.02 -22.97 -2.64
N ILE A 8 19.01 -23.70 -1.52
CA ILE A 8 17.79 -23.97 -0.76
C ILE A 8 17.21 -22.68 -0.18
N LEU A 9 18.08 -21.75 0.26
CA LEU A 9 17.67 -20.44 0.78
C LEU A 9 17.12 -19.54 -0.33
N GLU A 10 17.73 -19.55 -1.52
CA GLU A 10 17.22 -18.84 -2.70
C GLU A 10 15.82 -19.37 -3.10
N ASP A 11 15.65 -20.68 -3.16
CA ASP A 11 14.37 -21.31 -3.49
C ASP A 11 13.27 -20.98 -2.46
N LEU A 12 13.60 -20.97 -1.17
CA LEU A 12 12.65 -20.61 -0.11
C LEU A 12 12.23 -19.15 -0.18
N PHE A 13 13.18 -18.25 -0.45
CA PHE A 13 12.91 -16.83 -0.59
C PHE A 13 12.05 -16.54 -1.83
N VAL A 14 12.40 -17.11 -2.98
CA VAL A 14 11.63 -16.98 -4.22
C VAL A 14 10.23 -17.52 -4.03
N LEU A 15 10.08 -18.70 -3.42
CA LEU A 15 8.77 -19.28 -3.13
C LEU A 15 7.93 -18.37 -2.21
N SER A 16 8.54 -17.80 -1.17
CA SER A 16 7.85 -16.89 -0.25
C SER A 16 7.42 -15.58 -0.94
N ALA A 17 8.23 -15.04 -1.84
CA ALA A 17 7.92 -13.83 -2.61
C ALA A 17 6.81 -14.11 -3.64
N VAL A 18 6.89 -15.25 -4.33
CA VAL A 18 5.86 -15.71 -5.28
C VAL A 18 4.54 -15.91 -4.55
N LEU A 19 4.54 -16.54 -3.37
CA LEU A 19 3.35 -16.74 -2.56
C LEU A 19 2.77 -15.41 -2.06
N ALA A 20 3.63 -14.50 -1.60
CA ALA A 20 3.24 -13.16 -1.16
C ALA A 20 2.63 -12.30 -2.29
N ALA A 21 2.88 -12.63 -3.56
CA ALA A 21 2.26 -11.96 -4.71
C ALA A 21 1.04 -12.72 -5.24
N LEU A 22 1.16 -14.02 -5.52
CA LEU A 22 0.08 -14.80 -6.15
C LEU A 22 -1.13 -14.96 -5.22
N LEU A 23 -0.91 -15.19 -3.93
CA LEU A 23 -2.01 -15.40 -2.98
C LEU A 23 -2.92 -14.16 -2.89
N PRO A 24 -2.42 -12.94 -2.62
CA PRO A 24 -3.27 -11.75 -2.60
C PRO A 24 -3.86 -11.41 -3.98
N LEU A 25 -3.13 -11.66 -5.08
CA LEU A 25 -3.66 -11.46 -6.44
C LEU A 25 -4.91 -12.32 -6.69
N LEU A 26 -4.79 -13.62 -6.45
CA LEU A 26 -5.87 -14.59 -6.70
C LEU A 26 -7.01 -14.38 -5.70
N THR A 27 -6.71 -14.21 -4.42
CA THR A 27 -7.74 -14.00 -3.39
C THR A 27 -8.49 -12.69 -3.62
N ALA A 28 -7.82 -11.58 -3.92
CA ALA A 28 -8.50 -10.33 -4.26
C ALA A 28 -9.35 -10.49 -5.52
N GLY A 29 -8.85 -11.17 -6.55
CA GLY A 29 -9.61 -11.43 -7.77
C GLY A 29 -10.88 -12.24 -7.49
N ILE A 30 -10.76 -13.37 -6.80
CA ILE A 30 -11.89 -14.23 -6.43
C ILE A 30 -12.88 -13.47 -5.54
N LEU A 31 -12.40 -12.81 -4.49
CA LEU A 31 -13.23 -12.06 -3.55
C LEU A 31 -13.93 -10.88 -4.24
N THR A 32 -13.29 -10.18 -5.18
CA THR A 32 -13.92 -9.09 -5.94
C THR A 32 -15.12 -9.61 -6.72
N GLY A 33 -14.99 -10.75 -7.39
CA GLY A 33 -16.09 -11.40 -8.11
C GLY A 33 -17.20 -11.89 -7.19
N CYS A 34 -16.85 -12.60 -6.10
CA CYS A 34 -17.82 -13.14 -5.15
C CYS A 34 -18.58 -12.05 -4.38
N ILE A 35 -17.87 -11.10 -3.77
CA ILE A 35 -18.45 -10.01 -2.98
C ILE A 35 -19.26 -9.08 -3.88
N GLY A 36 -18.73 -8.74 -5.06
CA GLY A 36 -19.40 -7.87 -6.02
C GLY A 36 -20.74 -8.43 -6.52
N GLY A 37 -20.83 -9.75 -6.70
CA GLY A 37 -22.07 -10.42 -7.13
C GLY A 37 -23.08 -10.72 -6.03
N THR A 38 -22.66 -10.86 -4.77
CA THR A 38 -23.52 -11.32 -3.66
C THR A 38 -23.91 -10.22 -2.66
N ILE A 39 -22.93 -9.44 -2.20
CA ILE A 39 -23.10 -8.40 -1.17
C ILE A 39 -23.31 -7.03 -1.83
N GLY A 40 -22.79 -6.87 -3.05
CA GLY A 40 -23.05 -5.74 -3.92
C GLY A 40 -21.79 -5.05 -4.43
N ILE A 41 -21.99 -4.28 -5.50
CA ILE A 41 -20.92 -3.58 -6.24
C ILE A 41 -20.09 -2.66 -5.34
N ARG A 42 -20.72 -2.02 -4.33
CA ARG A 42 -20.03 -1.10 -3.41
C ARG A 42 -19.04 -1.79 -2.47
N SER A 43 -19.27 -3.06 -2.10
CA SER A 43 -18.38 -3.80 -1.19
C SER A 43 -17.20 -4.47 -1.88
N ALA A 44 -17.18 -4.55 -3.21
CA ALA A 44 -16.17 -5.28 -3.96
C ALA A 44 -14.73 -4.81 -3.67
N GLY A 45 -14.54 -3.53 -3.35
CA GLY A 45 -13.22 -3.01 -2.99
C GLY A 45 -12.67 -3.49 -1.64
N SER A 46 -13.52 -4.02 -0.74
CA SER A 46 -13.06 -4.66 0.50
C SER A 46 -12.16 -5.87 0.25
N ALA A 47 -12.28 -6.50 -0.92
CA ALA A 47 -11.45 -7.62 -1.36
C ALA A 47 -9.95 -7.31 -1.29
N ILE A 48 -9.53 -6.07 -1.54
CA ILE A 48 -8.11 -5.69 -1.49
C ILE A 48 -7.58 -5.80 -0.05
N ALA A 49 -8.31 -5.25 0.91
CA ALA A 49 -7.92 -5.29 2.32
C ALA A 49 -8.00 -6.72 2.89
N LEU A 50 -9.03 -7.48 2.53
CA LEU A 50 -9.15 -8.89 2.94
C LEU A 50 -8.02 -9.75 2.37
N ALA A 51 -7.68 -9.58 1.09
CA ALA A 51 -6.57 -10.28 0.46
C ALA A 51 -5.22 -9.91 1.11
N PHE A 52 -5.02 -8.64 1.48
CA PHE A 52 -3.86 -8.23 2.26
C PHE A 52 -3.81 -8.91 3.63
N VAL A 53 -4.93 -8.99 4.36
CA VAL A 53 -5.00 -9.68 5.65
C VAL A 53 -4.66 -11.16 5.50
N ILE A 54 -5.21 -11.84 4.49
CA ILE A 54 -4.91 -13.24 4.19
C ILE A 54 -3.42 -13.43 3.90
N ALA A 55 -2.84 -12.56 3.08
CA ALA A 55 -1.41 -12.58 2.78
C ALA A 55 -0.56 -12.34 4.03
N HIS A 56 -0.91 -11.35 4.86
CA HIS A 56 -0.23 -11.11 6.13
C HIS A 56 -0.25 -12.35 7.03
N LEU A 57 -1.41 -12.97 7.20
CA LEU A 57 -1.55 -14.18 8.02
C LEU A 57 -0.74 -15.36 7.46
N SER A 58 -0.60 -15.45 6.15
CA SER A 58 0.21 -16.49 5.51
C SER A 58 1.71 -16.27 5.65
N ILE A 59 2.15 -15.00 5.69
CA ILE A 59 3.57 -14.63 5.79
C ILE A 59 4.03 -14.62 7.26
N LEU A 60 3.26 -14.02 8.16
CA LEU A 60 3.64 -13.72 9.54
C LEU A 60 2.86 -14.51 10.59
N GLY A 61 1.83 -15.27 10.19
CA GLY A 61 0.94 -15.96 11.11
C GLY A 61 -0.07 -15.03 11.79
N TRP A 62 -0.81 -15.58 12.75
CA TRP A 62 -1.77 -14.81 13.53
C TRP A 62 -1.06 -13.95 14.59
N PRO A 63 -1.27 -12.62 14.63
CA PRO A 63 -0.63 -11.77 15.61
C PRO A 63 -1.17 -12.01 17.03
N PRO A 64 -0.33 -11.91 18.07
CA PRO A 64 -0.78 -11.94 19.47
C PRO A 64 -1.57 -10.69 19.84
N LEU A 65 -2.39 -10.83 20.89
CA LEU A 65 -3.13 -9.74 21.52
C LEU A 65 -2.64 -9.58 22.96
N PRO A 66 -1.99 -8.46 23.34
CA PRO A 66 -1.71 -7.27 22.53
C PRO A 66 -0.54 -7.46 21.53
N PRO A 67 -0.46 -6.64 20.45
CA PRO A 67 0.64 -6.70 19.49
C PRO A 67 1.92 -6.08 20.03
N ASP A 68 3.02 -6.80 19.93
CA ASP A 68 4.33 -6.39 20.45
C ASP A 68 5.18 -5.65 19.41
N SER A 69 4.98 -5.96 18.13
CA SER A 69 5.79 -5.39 17.03
C SER A 69 5.00 -4.52 16.06
N SER A 70 5.68 -3.57 15.41
CA SER A 70 5.08 -2.72 14.38
C SER A 70 4.50 -3.53 13.22
N LEU A 71 5.12 -4.65 12.84
CA LEU A 71 4.62 -5.53 11.79
C LEU A 71 3.25 -6.12 12.13
N GLN A 72 3.08 -6.60 13.37
CA GLN A 72 1.79 -7.13 13.85
C GLN A 72 0.72 -6.05 13.91
N LYS A 73 1.07 -4.79 14.17
CA LYS A 73 0.11 -3.68 14.17
C LYS A 73 -0.46 -3.39 12.79
N ILE A 74 0.28 -3.64 11.71
CA ILE A 74 -0.16 -3.32 10.33
C ILE A 74 -1.44 -4.08 9.96
N VAL A 75 -1.59 -5.35 10.35
CA VAL A 75 -2.82 -6.10 10.03
C VAL A 75 -4.03 -5.57 10.80
N TYR A 76 -3.86 -5.17 12.05
CA TYR A 76 -4.92 -4.50 12.81
C TYR A 76 -5.28 -3.14 12.20
N ILE A 77 -4.29 -2.36 11.78
CA ILE A 77 -4.51 -1.09 11.07
C ILE A 77 -5.30 -1.31 9.77
N ALA A 78 -4.97 -2.35 9.00
CA ALA A 78 -5.71 -2.71 7.79
C ALA A 78 -7.15 -3.17 8.09
N LEU A 79 -7.35 -3.97 9.14
CA LEU A 79 -8.67 -4.43 9.58
C LEU A 79 -9.56 -3.29 10.08
N ILE A 80 -9.02 -2.40 10.93
CA ILE A 80 -9.76 -1.24 11.42
C ILE A 80 -10.03 -0.27 10.26
N GLY A 81 -9.06 -0.06 9.37
CA GLY A 81 -9.25 0.74 8.15
C GLY A 81 -10.34 0.16 7.25
N LEU A 82 -10.36 -1.17 7.05
CA LEU A 82 -11.42 -1.85 6.32
C LEU A 82 -12.78 -1.64 6.98
N PHE A 83 -12.88 -1.88 8.29
CA PHE A 83 -14.12 -1.69 9.04
C PHE A 83 -14.62 -0.24 8.96
N LEU A 84 -13.73 0.73 9.19
CA LEU A 84 -14.03 2.15 9.06
C LEU A 84 -14.52 2.49 7.66
N GLY A 85 -13.86 1.98 6.62
CA GLY A 85 -14.26 2.20 5.24
C GLY A 85 -15.63 1.61 4.93
N VAL A 86 -15.94 0.41 5.41
CA VAL A 86 -17.29 -0.19 5.28
C VAL A 86 -18.34 0.68 5.97
N VAL A 87 -18.07 1.13 7.20
CA VAL A 87 -18.98 2.02 7.93
C VAL A 87 -19.19 3.34 7.17
N LEU A 88 -18.14 3.92 6.60
CA LEU A 88 -18.23 5.15 5.80
C LEU A 88 -18.98 4.94 4.47
N ASP A 89 -18.85 3.77 3.84
CA ASP A 89 -19.64 3.42 2.65
C ASP A 89 -21.15 3.32 2.98
N LEU A 90 -21.50 2.89 4.20
CA LEU A 90 -22.90 2.86 4.68
C LEU A 90 -23.43 4.25 5.08
N LEU A 91 -22.54 5.17 5.48
CA LEU A 91 -22.89 6.52 5.96
C LEU A 91 -22.60 7.63 4.94
N ILE A 92 -22.35 7.27 3.67
CA ILE A 92 -21.71 8.14 2.68
C ILE A 92 -22.42 9.48 2.44
N ASP A 93 -23.75 9.54 2.60
CA ASP A 93 -24.56 10.75 2.39
C ASP A 93 -24.59 11.69 3.61
N ARG A 94 -24.04 11.26 4.76
CA ARG A 94 -24.16 11.97 6.05
C ARG A 94 -22.82 12.25 6.73
N ALA A 95 -21.75 11.57 6.32
CA ALA A 95 -20.46 11.65 7.00
C ALA A 95 -19.54 12.71 6.36
N PRO A 96 -18.85 13.55 7.15
CA PRO A 96 -17.76 14.37 6.65
C PRO A 96 -16.52 13.48 6.45
N ILE A 97 -16.39 12.87 5.27
CA ILE A 97 -15.36 11.83 5.04
C ILE A 97 -13.94 12.42 4.94
N ARG A 98 -13.82 13.64 4.43
CA ARG A 98 -12.53 14.31 4.26
C ARG A 98 -11.75 14.50 5.56
N PRO A 99 -12.32 15.07 6.65
CA PRO A 99 -11.58 15.18 7.91
C PRO A 99 -11.20 13.81 8.48
N VAL A 100 -12.04 12.78 8.33
CA VAL A 100 -11.68 11.41 8.73
C VAL A 100 -10.44 10.94 7.99
N ALA A 101 -10.38 11.14 6.66
CA ALA A 101 -9.22 10.78 5.85
C ALA A 101 -7.94 11.53 6.24
N LEU A 102 -8.04 12.78 6.71
CA LEU A 102 -6.88 13.60 7.14
C LEU A 102 -6.39 13.24 8.57
N ILE A 103 -7.31 12.89 9.46
CA ILE A 103 -7.00 12.52 10.85
C ILE A 103 -6.48 11.08 10.92
N TRP A 104 -6.99 10.19 10.07
CA TRP A 104 -6.73 8.76 10.12
C TRP A 104 -5.23 8.36 10.05
N PRO A 105 -4.39 8.95 9.18
CA PRO A 105 -2.94 8.72 9.22
C PRO A 105 -2.30 9.07 10.57
N GLY A 106 -2.84 10.09 11.26
CA GLY A 106 -2.36 10.49 12.58
C GLY A 106 -2.66 9.42 13.64
N VAL A 107 -3.83 8.79 13.57
CA VAL A 107 -4.20 7.66 14.42
C VAL A 107 -3.27 6.47 14.17
N ILE A 108 -2.96 6.17 12.91
CA ILE A 108 -2.01 5.10 12.54
C ILE A 108 -0.62 5.38 13.13
N ILE A 109 -0.11 6.60 12.97
CA ILE A 109 1.21 6.99 13.49
C ILE A 109 1.22 6.92 15.01
N ALA A 110 0.18 7.43 15.68
CA ALA A 110 0.07 7.36 17.12
C ALA A 110 0.08 5.91 17.62
N TRP A 111 -0.58 4.99 16.90
CA TRP A 111 -0.59 3.57 17.24
C TRP A 111 0.75 2.87 16.99
N LEU A 112 1.41 3.17 15.86
CA LEU A 112 2.71 2.59 15.52
C LEU A 112 3.81 3.12 16.44
N GLY A 113 3.86 4.43 16.62
CA GLY A 113 4.96 5.16 17.25
C GLY A 113 4.68 5.71 18.65
N TRP A 114 3.69 5.17 19.37
CA TRP A 114 3.33 5.65 20.71
C TRP A 114 4.54 5.74 21.66
N ARG A 115 5.50 4.81 21.57
CA ARG A 115 6.73 4.82 22.37
C ARG A 115 7.64 6.01 22.03
N GLN A 116 7.72 6.40 20.76
CA GLN A 116 8.48 7.58 20.33
C GLN A 116 7.79 8.88 20.77
N LEU A 117 6.46 8.91 20.77
CA LEU A 117 5.68 10.05 21.27
C LEU A 117 5.93 10.32 22.76
N LEU A 118 6.14 9.28 23.57
CA LEU A 118 6.44 9.42 24.99
C LEU A 118 7.83 10.01 25.27
N GLY A 119 8.79 9.80 24.37
CA GLY A 119 10.15 10.34 24.52
C GLY A 119 10.21 11.86 24.35
N LEU A 120 9.23 12.46 23.66
CA LEU A 120 9.11 13.89 23.38
C LEU A 120 10.37 14.56 22.81
N GLU A 121 11.22 13.79 22.13
CA GLU A 121 12.39 14.34 21.44
C GLU A 121 11.94 15.12 20.19
N VAL A 122 12.37 16.38 20.09
CA VAL A 122 12.04 17.29 18.98
C VAL A 122 12.28 16.68 17.58
N PRO A 123 13.41 16.00 17.28
CA PRO A 123 13.62 15.42 15.95
C PRO A 123 12.63 14.30 15.62
N ASP A 124 12.28 13.46 16.59
CA ASP A 124 11.30 12.39 16.40
C ASP A 124 9.90 12.95 16.19
N LEU A 125 9.54 13.99 16.95
CA LEU A 125 8.28 14.71 16.79
C LEU A 125 8.15 15.33 15.40
N ALA A 126 9.22 16.00 14.91
CA ALA A 126 9.26 16.56 13.56
C ALA A 126 9.09 15.47 12.49
N ARG A 127 9.73 14.30 12.67
CA ARG A 127 9.59 13.16 11.75
C ARG A 127 8.17 12.61 11.75
N LEU A 128 7.53 12.45 12.91
CA LEU A 128 6.15 11.97 13.02
C LEU A 128 5.17 12.94 12.36
N VAL A 129 5.36 14.26 12.57
CA VAL A 129 4.56 15.30 11.93
C VAL A 129 4.73 15.27 10.41
N LEU A 130 5.96 15.08 9.91
CA LEU A 130 6.21 14.95 8.47
C LEU A 130 5.52 13.72 7.88
N VAL A 131 5.64 12.55 8.53
CA VAL A 131 4.95 11.32 8.10
C VAL A 131 3.44 11.50 8.13
N TRP A 132 2.90 12.25 9.10
CA TRP A 132 1.49 12.59 9.16
C TRP A 132 1.05 13.45 7.97
N PHE A 133 1.77 14.53 7.66
CA PHE A 133 1.46 15.38 6.50
C PHE A 133 1.49 14.59 5.20
N VAL A 134 2.50 13.72 5.02
CA VAL A 134 2.60 12.84 3.85
C VAL A 134 1.41 11.87 3.79
N GLY A 135 1.05 11.24 4.91
CA GLY A 135 -0.11 10.36 5.00
C GLY A 135 -1.42 11.08 4.68
N ALA A 136 -1.65 12.24 5.29
CA ALA A 136 -2.82 13.07 5.06
C ALA A 136 -2.93 13.48 3.58
N PHE A 137 -1.81 13.85 2.95
CA PHE A 137 -1.75 14.13 1.53
C PHE A 137 -2.15 12.91 0.67
N VAL A 138 -1.59 11.73 0.95
CA VAL A 138 -1.93 10.49 0.22
C VAL A 138 -3.41 10.16 0.34
N PHE A 139 -3.97 10.22 1.55
CA PHE A 139 -5.37 9.92 1.80
C PHE A 139 -6.30 10.94 1.13
N ASP A 140 -5.98 12.25 1.18
CA ASP A 140 -6.75 13.29 0.49
C ASP A 140 -6.73 13.09 -1.03
N ARG A 141 -5.57 12.74 -1.60
CA ARG A 141 -5.43 12.45 -3.04
C ARG A 141 -6.20 11.22 -3.47
N LEU A 142 -6.12 10.13 -2.72
CA LEU A 142 -6.89 8.91 -3.00
C LEU A 142 -8.39 9.16 -2.87
N LEU A 143 -8.81 9.99 -1.91
CA LEU A 143 -10.21 10.37 -1.73
C LEU A 143 -10.72 11.21 -2.90
N ALA A 144 -9.95 12.22 -3.33
CA ALA A 144 -10.30 13.09 -4.45
C ALA A 144 -10.40 12.33 -5.77
N LEU A 145 -9.53 11.33 -5.98
CA LEU A 145 -9.47 10.51 -7.20
C LEU A 145 -10.27 9.22 -7.10
N ARG A 146 -11.04 9.01 -6.03
CA ARG A 146 -11.83 7.80 -5.81
C ARG A 146 -12.86 7.56 -6.90
N THR A 147 -13.48 8.63 -7.39
CA THR A 147 -14.46 8.60 -8.48
C THR A 147 -13.80 8.54 -9.87
N ALA A 148 -12.50 8.83 -9.95
CA ALA A 148 -11.74 8.79 -11.18
C ALA A 148 -11.38 7.32 -11.51
N GLU A 149 -12.36 6.63 -12.06
CA GLU A 149 -12.39 5.24 -12.51
C GLU A 149 -11.32 4.30 -11.91
N ILE A 150 -10.13 4.25 -12.52
CA ILE A 150 -9.06 3.27 -12.25
C ILE A 150 -7.79 3.94 -11.65
N VAL A 151 -7.80 5.25 -11.44
CA VAL A 151 -6.60 6.02 -11.07
C VAL A 151 -6.13 5.68 -9.66
N ALA A 152 -7.01 5.80 -8.67
CA ALA A 152 -6.70 5.51 -7.27
C ALA A 152 -6.14 4.09 -7.05
N PRO A 153 -6.77 3.00 -7.53
CA PRO A 153 -6.20 1.67 -7.38
C PRO A 153 -4.88 1.51 -8.17
N THR A 154 -4.72 2.13 -9.34
CA THR A 154 -3.42 2.09 -10.04
C THR A 154 -2.31 2.77 -9.25
N MET A 155 -2.60 3.89 -8.58
CA MET A 155 -1.64 4.54 -7.67
C MET A 155 -1.22 3.63 -6.53
N VAL A 156 -2.17 2.94 -5.89
CA VAL A 156 -1.89 2.00 -4.79
C VAL A 156 -1.07 0.81 -5.28
N LEU A 157 -1.40 0.25 -6.45
CA LEU A 157 -0.64 -0.83 -7.10
C LEU A 157 0.82 -0.42 -7.30
N VAL A 158 1.06 0.70 -7.99
CA VAL A 158 2.41 1.12 -8.37
C VAL A 158 3.21 1.59 -7.15
N ALA A 159 2.57 2.28 -6.20
CA ALA A 159 3.19 2.64 -4.93
C ALA A 159 3.57 1.38 -4.13
N GLY A 160 2.73 0.34 -4.11
CA GLY A 160 3.06 -0.94 -3.47
C GLY A 160 4.26 -1.65 -4.12
N ILE A 161 4.34 -1.66 -5.45
CA ILE A 161 5.49 -2.22 -6.19
C ILE A 161 6.77 -1.46 -5.84
N GLY A 162 6.75 -0.12 -5.95
CA GLY A 162 7.91 0.71 -5.65
C GLY A 162 8.34 0.59 -4.19
N MET A 163 7.40 0.59 -3.26
CA MET A 163 7.66 0.43 -1.84
C MET A 163 8.23 -0.97 -1.51
N SER A 164 7.75 -2.01 -2.18
CA SER A 164 8.29 -3.37 -2.05
C SER A 164 9.76 -3.44 -2.47
N ALA A 165 10.10 -2.87 -3.63
CA ALA A 165 11.47 -2.83 -4.11
C ALA A 165 12.39 -2.00 -3.21
N ILE A 166 11.94 -0.82 -2.75
CA ILE A 166 12.70 0.02 -1.81
C ILE A 166 12.92 -0.69 -0.48
N ALA A 167 11.90 -1.35 0.07
CA ALA A 167 12.02 -2.14 1.30
C ALA A 167 13.00 -3.31 1.14
N MET A 168 13.03 -3.94 -0.04
CA MET A 168 13.96 -5.02 -0.34
C MET A 168 15.41 -4.53 -0.31
N ILE A 169 15.68 -3.40 -0.97
CA ILE A 169 17.00 -2.75 -0.97
C ILE A 169 17.41 -2.35 0.45
N GLY A 170 16.45 -1.89 1.26
CA GLY A 170 16.64 -1.58 2.69
C GLY A 170 16.69 -2.79 3.62
N THR A 171 16.91 -4.00 3.08
CA THR A 171 17.01 -5.29 3.80
C THR A 171 15.81 -5.65 4.69
N ALA A 172 14.63 -5.08 4.42
CA ALA A 172 13.40 -5.31 5.17
C ALA A 172 12.46 -6.27 4.41
N ALA A 173 12.85 -7.56 4.33
CA ALA A 173 12.16 -8.58 3.54
C ALA A 173 10.65 -8.69 3.87
N SER A 174 10.27 -8.73 5.15
CA SER A 174 8.85 -8.82 5.54
C SER A 174 8.04 -7.60 5.13
N LEU A 175 8.60 -6.38 5.24
CA LEU A 175 7.93 -5.16 4.76
C LEU A 175 7.81 -5.15 3.23
N SER A 176 8.83 -5.66 2.54
CA SER A 176 8.81 -5.82 1.09
C SER A 176 7.69 -6.77 0.64
N GLN A 177 7.55 -7.92 1.31
CA GLN A 177 6.49 -8.89 1.03
C GLN A 177 5.10 -8.33 1.33
N LEU A 178 4.92 -7.57 2.43
CA LEU A 178 3.65 -6.93 2.75
C LEU A 178 3.28 -5.83 1.73
N ALA A 179 4.25 -5.02 1.29
CA ALA A 179 4.01 -4.03 0.22
C ALA A 179 3.65 -4.72 -1.11
N ALA A 180 4.34 -5.80 -1.45
CA ALA A 180 4.02 -6.64 -2.62
C ALA A 180 2.61 -7.23 -2.50
N ALA A 181 2.19 -7.65 -1.30
CA ALA A 181 0.86 -8.17 -1.07
C ALA A 181 -0.23 -7.13 -1.32
N VAL A 182 -0.05 -5.88 -0.87
CA VAL A 182 -0.99 -4.78 -1.20
C VAL A 182 -1.03 -4.51 -2.70
N ALA A 183 0.13 -4.48 -3.35
CA ALA A 183 0.24 -4.29 -4.79
C ALA A 183 -0.52 -5.40 -5.54
N ALA A 184 -0.23 -6.65 -5.23
CA ALA A 184 -0.85 -7.81 -5.85
C ALA A 184 -2.37 -7.87 -5.61
N ALA A 185 -2.83 -7.61 -4.38
CA ALA A 185 -4.26 -7.54 -4.07
C ALA A 185 -4.96 -6.46 -4.92
N THR A 186 -4.32 -5.29 -5.07
CA THR A 186 -4.85 -4.22 -5.90
C THR A 186 -4.82 -4.59 -7.39
N GLY A 187 -3.79 -5.30 -7.83
CA GLY A 187 -3.70 -5.87 -9.19
C GLY A 187 -4.83 -6.87 -9.48
N GLY A 188 -5.17 -7.73 -8.52
CA GLY A 188 -6.27 -8.70 -8.65
C GLY A 188 -7.63 -8.02 -8.80
N PHE A 189 -7.84 -6.95 -8.03
CA PHE A 189 -9.02 -6.10 -8.17
C PHE A 189 -9.06 -5.38 -9.54
N LEU A 190 -7.91 -4.87 -10.00
CA LEU A 190 -7.80 -4.19 -11.30
C LEU A 190 -8.06 -5.12 -12.48
N LEU A 191 -7.58 -6.37 -12.43
CA LEU A 191 -7.83 -7.37 -13.46
C LEU A 191 -9.33 -7.64 -13.66
N TRP A 192 -10.12 -7.65 -12.58
CA TRP A 192 -11.58 -7.78 -12.66
C TRP A 192 -12.31 -6.54 -13.17
N ASN A 193 -11.65 -5.38 -13.10
CA ASN A 193 -12.15 -4.10 -13.61
C ASN A 193 -11.63 -3.77 -15.00
N TRP A 194 -10.81 -4.64 -15.59
CA TRP A 194 -10.32 -4.51 -16.96
C TRP A 194 -11.21 -5.29 -17.93
N PRO A 195 -11.48 -4.80 -19.16
CA PRO A 195 -11.19 -3.47 -19.69
C PRO A 195 -12.30 -2.43 -19.41
N ARG A 196 -13.40 -2.85 -18.77
CA ARG A 196 -14.50 -1.97 -18.34
C ARG A 196 -14.61 -2.02 -16.83
N GLN A 197 -14.62 -0.87 -16.19
CA GLN A 197 -14.80 -0.79 -14.75
C GLN A 197 -16.19 -1.31 -14.36
N ARG A 198 -16.22 -2.39 -13.57
CA ARG A 198 -17.45 -3.00 -13.05
C ARG A 198 -17.70 -2.61 -11.59
N TYR A 199 -16.61 -2.40 -10.85
CA TYR A 199 -16.62 -2.19 -9.41
C TYR A 199 -15.91 -0.87 -9.06
N PRO A 200 -16.55 0.00 -8.26
CA PRO A 200 -15.96 1.26 -7.83
C PRO A 200 -14.87 1.01 -6.77
N PHE A 201 -13.94 1.95 -6.67
CA PHE A 201 -12.99 1.99 -5.56
C PHE A 201 -13.70 2.51 -4.30
N SER A 202 -14.24 1.58 -3.52
CA SER A 202 -15.03 1.84 -2.29
C SER A 202 -14.24 2.53 -1.17
N MET A 203 -14.90 3.10 -0.15
CA MET A 203 -14.21 3.59 1.04
C MET A 203 -13.54 2.46 1.81
N ALA A 204 -14.13 1.25 1.81
CA ALA A 204 -13.50 0.04 2.32
C ALA A 204 -12.13 -0.23 1.67
N ALA A 205 -12.02 -0.06 0.35
CA ALA A 205 -10.76 -0.18 -0.37
C ALA A 205 -9.78 0.95 -0.02
N LEU A 206 -10.27 2.20 0.00
CA LEU A 206 -9.46 3.36 0.32
C LEU A 206 -8.86 3.21 1.71
N PHE A 207 -9.68 3.07 2.74
CA PHE A 207 -9.18 2.99 4.11
C PHE A 207 -8.50 1.65 4.38
N GLY A 208 -8.96 0.52 3.87
CA GLY A 208 -8.27 -0.75 4.09
C GLY A 208 -6.90 -0.82 3.41
N ALA A 209 -6.85 -0.62 2.08
CA ALA A 209 -5.62 -0.76 1.31
C ALA A 209 -4.64 0.40 1.56
N ALA A 210 -5.11 1.64 1.65
CA ALA A 210 -4.22 2.77 1.94
C ALA A 210 -3.69 2.70 3.37
N SER A 211 -4.43 2.17 4.35
CA SER A 211 -3.89 1.97 5.70
C SER A 211 -2.83 0.88 5.75
N ALA A 212 -3.02 -0.22 5.01
CA ALA A 212 -1.99 -1.24 4.88
C ALA A 212 -0.71 -0.67 4.25
N LEU A 213 -0.84 0.01 3.10
CA LEU A 213 0.28 0.63 2.39
C LEU A 213 0.96 1.70 3.24
N PHE A 214 0.19 2.58 3.89
CA PHE A 214 0.71 3.62 4.75
C PHE A 214 1.35 3.05 6.01
N GLY A 215 0.79 2.00 6.62
CA GLY A 215 1.38 1.31 7.76
C GLY A 215 2.74 0.69 7.42
N VAL A 216 2.86 0.06 6.25
CA VAL A 216 4.14 -0.44 5.74
C VAL A 216 5.11 0.73 5.50
N GLY A 217 4.69 1.76 4.76
CA GLY A 217 5.52 2.93 4.45
C GLY A 217 5.99 3.69 5.69
N ALA A 218 5.10 3.94 6.64
CA ALA A 218 5.43 4.55 7.93
C ALA A 218 6.40 3.66 8.72
N THR A 219 6.23 2.33 8.68
CA THR A 219 7.17 1.42 9.36
C THR A 219 8.56 1.47 8.72
N ILE A 220 8.63 1.51 7.39
CA ILE A 220 9.89 1.71 6.66
C ILE A 220 10.53 3.04 7.07
N VAL A 221 9.77 4.14 7.02
CA VAL A 221 10.29 5.46 7.36
C VAL A 221 10.72 5.54 8.81
N LEU A 222 9.97 5.00 9.78
CA LEU A 222 10.24 5.21 11.20
C LEU A 222 11.26 4.21 11.78
N PHE A 223 11.32 2.98 11.28
CA PHE A 223 12.06 1.89 11.92
C PHE A 223 13.14 1.25 11.05
N THR A 224 13.33 1.70 9.81
CA THR A 224 14.36 1.12 8.91
C THR A 224 15.36 2.17 8.43
N ARG A 225 16.46 1.69 7.83
CA ARG A 225 17.48 2.52 7.17
C ARG A 225 17.19 2.78 5.68
N ALA A 226 15.98 2.48 5.21
CA ALA A 226 15.63 2.71 3.81
C ALA A 226 15.73 4.20 3.44
N SER A 227 16.11 4.46 2.18
CA SER A 227 16.29 5.82 1.68
C SER A 227 14.98 6.61 1.75
N SER A 228 14.93 7.60 2.64
CA SER A 228 13.78 8.52 2.75
C SER A 228 13.58 9.33 1.47
N LEU A 229 14.66 9.60 0.74
CA LEU A 229 14.63 10.28 -0.55
C LEU A 229 13.91 9.43 -1.61
N ALA A 230 14.18 8.13 -1.67
CA ALA A 230 13.49 7.23 -2.59
C ALA A 230 11.98 7.20 -2.34
N LEU A 231 11.57 7.18 -1.06
CA LEU A 231 10.15 7.25 -0.70
C LEU A 231 9.52 8.61 -1.03
N ALA A 232 10.28 9.71 -0.90
CA ALA A 232 9.83 11.04 -1.30
C ALA A 232 9.61 11.14 -2.83
N ILE A 233 10.46 10.49 -3.64
CA ILE A 233 10.23 10.39 -5.09
C ILE A 233 9.01 9.53 -5.38
N LEU A 234 8.84 8.41 -4.67
CA LEU A 234 7.68 7.54 -4.85
C LEU A 234 6.36 8.27 -4.54
N LEU A 235 6.37 9.22 -3.60
CA LEU A 235 5.22 10.05 -3.26
C LEU A 235 4.68 10.87 -4.46
N LEU A 236 5.54 11.18 -5.45
CA LEU A 236 5.14 11.92 -6.64
C LEU A 236 4.08 11.18 -7.48
N ILE A 237 3.94 9.86 -7.31
CA ILE A 237 2.85 9.07 -7.93
C ILE A 237 1.48 9.65 -7.56
N PHE A 238 1.29 10.10 -6.32
CA PHE A 238 0.01 10.64 -5.85
C PHE A 238 -0.24 12.08 -6.36
N VAL A 239 0.80 12.76 -6.85
CA VAL A 239 0.68 14.05 -7.54
C VAL A 239 0.31 13.83 -9.01
N ALA A 240 0.86 12.77 -9.63
CA ALA A 240 0.72 12.47 -11.06
C ALA A 240 -0.72 12.34 -11.55
N GLY A 241 -1.67 11.99 -10.67
CA GLY A 241 -3.10 11.99 -10.99
C GLY A 241 -3.62 13.33 -11.51
N SER A 242 -3.04 14.46 -11.07
CA SER A 242 -3.42 15.80 -11.53
C SER A 242 -2.98 16.09 -12.98
N ILE A 243 -2.04 15.31 -13.50
CA ILE A 243 -1.48 15.47 -14.86
C ILE A 243 -2.34 14.68 -15.87
N ARG A 244 -3.15 13.73 -15.40
CA ARG A 244 -4.02 12.88 -16.23
C ARG A 244 -4.91 13.70 -17.17
N ASP A 245 -5.56 14.73 -16.63
CA ASP A 245 -6.53 15.55 -17.38
C ASP A 245 -5.89 16.37 -18.50
N ARG A 246 -4.55 16.47 -18.50
CA ARG A 246 -3.78 17.18 -19.51
C ARG A 246 -3.29 16.27 -20.65
N LEU A 247 -3.45 14.95 -20.54
CA LEU A 247 -2.94 13.99 -21.51
C LEU A 247 -4.08 13.29 -22.29
N PRO A 248 -4.17 13.47 -23.63
CA PRO A 248 -5.28 12.94 -24.43
C PRO A 248 -5.28 11.40 -24.56
N LEU A 249 -4.18 10.74 -24.22
CA LEU A 249 -4.11 9.27 -24.16
C LEU A 249 -4.77 8.72 -22.88
N CYS A 250 -4.79 9.51 -21.81
CA CYS A 250 -5.33 9.11 -20.50
C CYS A 250 -6.86 9.23 -20.39
N SER A 251 -7.50 9.88 -21.38
CA SER A 251 -8.95 10.07 -21.46
C SER A 251 -9.67 8.92 -22.19
N LYS A 252 -8.95 8.04 -22.90
CA LYS A 252 -9.54 6.87 -23.55
C LYS A 252 -9.82 5.77 -22.51
N PRO A 253 -11.01 5.16 -22.47
CA PRO A 253 -11.37 4.20 -21.42
C PRO A 253 -10.51 2.93 -21.42
N VAL A 254 -10.08 2.46 -22.60
CA VAL A 254 -9.24 1.26 -22.72
C VAL A 254 -7.76 1.57 -22.46
N TRP A 255 -7.23 2.68 -23.00
CA TRP A 255 -5.80 2.99 -22.91
C TRP A 255 -5.42 3.81 -21.67
N GLY A 256 -6.40 4.47 -21.05
CA GLY A 256 -6.19 5.39 -19.94
C GLY A 256 -5.48 4.76 -18.75
N PRO A 257 -5.89 3.56 -18.27
CA PRO A 257 -5.21 2.90 -17.16
C PRO A 257 -3.79 2.44 -17.51
N ILE A 258 -3.56 1.97 -18.75
CA ILE A 258 -2.22 1.56 -19.20
C ILE A 258 -1.30 2.78 -19.28
N ALA A 259 -1.76 3.87 -19.91
CA ALA A 259 -0.98 5.09 -20.05
C ALA A 259 -0.64 5.71 -18.70
N PHE A 260 -1.62 5.77 -17.78
CA PHE A 260 -1.39 6.25 -16.43
C PHE A 260 -0.47 5.32 -15.64
N GLY A 261 -0.67 4.00 -15.75
CA GLY A 261 0.20 2.99 -15.16
C GLY A 261 1.64 3.10 -15.63
N ALA A 262 1.87 3.36 -16.92
CA ALA A 262 3.21 3.58 -17.48
C ALA A 262 3.88 4.84 -16.90
N ILE A 263 3.15 5.95 -16.79
CA ILE A 263 3.67 7.19 -16.18
C ILE A 263 4.02 6.95 -14.71
N ALA A 264 3.12 6.32 -13.95
CA ALA A 264 3.38 5.98 -12.56
C ALA A 264 4.56 5.01 -12.42
N ALA A 265 4.70 4.04 -13.33
CA ALA A 265 5.81 3.09 -13.35
C ALA A 265 7.15 3.80 -13.58
N ILE A 266 7.22 4.83 -14.43
CA ILE A 266 8.44 5.64 -14.60
C ILE A 266 8.83 6.28 -13.27
N THR A 267 7.87 6.85 -12.53
CA THR A 267 8.13 7.44 -11.21
C THR A 267 8.61 6.39 -10.21
N ALA A 268 8.01 5.20 -10.20
CA ALA A 268 8.45 4.10 -9.34
C ALA A 268 9.86 3.61 -9.70
N LEU A 269 10.17 3.45 -11.00
CA LEU A 269 11.50 3.06 -11.46
C LEU A 269 12.56 4.09 -11.07
N LEU A 270 12.24 5.39 -11.18
CA LEU A 270 13.14 6.45 -10.74
C LEU A 270 13.39 6.37 -9.22
N ALA A 271 12.34 6.16 -8.43
CA ALA A 271 12.47 5.98 -6.98
C ALA A 271 13.35 4.77 -6.62
N ILE A 272 13.17 3.64 -7.32
CA ILE A 272 13.96 2.42 -7.15
C ILE A 272 15.42 2.66 -7.53
N ALA A 273 15.67 3.32 -8.68
CA ALA A 273 17.02 3.65 -9.11
C ALA A 273 17.73 4.52 -8.06
N VAL A 274 17.06 5.54 -7.54
CA VAL A 274 17.62 6.38 -6.47
C VAL A 274 17.84 5.58 -5.19
N ALA A 275 16.95 4.66 -4.82
CA ALA A 275 17.17 3.76 -3.69
C ALA A 275 18.44 2.91 -3.89
N PHE A 276 18.68 2.42 -5.09
CA PHE A 276 19.86 1.61 -5.41
C PHE A 276 21.16 2.42 -5.34
N PHE A 277 21.17 3.66 -5.84
CA PHE A 277 22.37 4.52 -5.80
C PHE A 277 22.64 5.15 -4.43
N VAL A 278 21.59 5.40 -3.64
CA VAL A 278 21.70 6.00 -2.30
C VAL A 278 21.88 4.94 -1.21
N ALA A 279 21.54 3.68 -1.50
CA ALA A 279 21.86 2.57 -0.59
C ALA A 279 23.35 2.65 -0.25
N PRO A 280 23.72 2.71 1.04
CA PRO A 280 25.11 2.83 1.44
C PRO A 280 25.88 1.70 0.77
N GLY A 281 26.80 2.06 -0.12
CA GLY A 281 27.72 1.11 -0.71
C GLY A 281 28.41 0.37 0.43
N SER A 282 28.36 -0.95 0.38
CA SER A 282 29.18 -1.85 1.16
C SER A 282 30.67 -1.72 0.78
N THR A 283 31.19 -0.49 0.76
CA THR A 283 32.60 -0.16 0.50
C THR A 283 33.41 -0.03 1.79
N ASP A 284 32.76 -0.15 2.95
CA ASP A 284 33.42 -0.23 4.26
C ASP A 284 33.22 -1.63 4.88
N TYR A 285 33.85 -2.64 4.28
CA TYR A 285 34.24 -3.89 4.95
C TYR A 285 35.59 -4.36 4.42
#